data_AF-A0AAJ1JCC2-F1
#
_entry.id   AF-A0AAJ1JCC2-F1
#
_cell.length_a   1.000
_cell.length_b   1.000
_cell.length_c   1.000
_cell.angle_alpha   90.00
_cell.angle_beta   90.00
_cell.angle_gamma   90.00
#
_symmetry.space_group_name_H-M   'P 1'
#
loop_
_entity.id
_entity.type
_entity.pdbx_description
1 polymer ?
#
loop_
_entity_poly.entity_id
_entity_poly.type
_entity_poly.pdbx_seq_one_letter_code
_entity_poly.pdbx_strand_id
1 'polypeptide(L)'
;MHSFSCPSNRDVESFLHLKSIRFERANATRTHLILDEKGFILAYFSLTFKELPTYNLAISKTRMKKLNGISKNANSLKVYLIGQIAKNFSLDHNPITLKDILISIDFIIEKACIHIISATQLSTK
;
A
#
# COMPACT_ATOMS: atom_id res chain seq x y z
N MET A 1 13.32 21.96 10.27
CA MET A 1 12.35 20.85 10.04
C MET A 1 13.00 19.88 9.06
N HIS A 2 13.22 18.62 9.44
CA HIS A 2 13.75 17.61 8.50
C HIS A 2 12.64 17.20 7.54
N SER A 3 12.71 17.67 6.29
CA SER A 3 11.83 17.22 5.22
C SER A 3 12.21 15.82 4.77
N PHE A 4 11.24 14.97 4.46
CA PHE A 4 11.49 13.65 3.87
C PHE A 4 12.41 13.74 2.64
N SER A 5 13.42 12.87 2.56
CA SER A 5 14.27 12.74 1.37
C SER A 5 14.55 11.28 1.00
N CYS A 6 14.55 11.00 -0.29
CA CYS A 6 14.95 9.74 -0.91
C CYS A 6 15.77 10.04 -2.18
N PRO A 7 17.04 10.43 -2.04
CA PRO A 7 17.85 10.89 -3.17
C PRO A 7 18.07 9.80 -4.23
N SER A 8 18.09 8.53 -3.82
CA SER A 8 18.21 7.38 -4.70
C SER A 8 16.99 7.19 -5.62
N ASN A 9 15.83 7.76 -5.28
CA ASN A 9 14.64 7.70 -6.11
C ASN A 9 13.80 8.99 -6.00
N ARG A 10 14.16 9.97 -6.85
CA ARG A 10 13.51 11.28 -6.91
C ARG A 10 12.03 11.23 -7.27
N ASP A 11 11.58 10.22 -8.01
CA ASP A 11 10.16 10.10 -8.36
C ASP A 11 9.31 9.76 -7.13
N VAL A 12 9.85 8.93 -6.25
CA VAL A 12 9.21 8.55 -4.98
C VAL A 12 9.21 9.76 -4.02
N GLU A 13 10.34 10.44 -3.87
CA GLU A 13 10.41 11.68 -3.09
C GLU A 13 9.41 12.74 -3.62
N SER A 14 9.39 12.97 -4.93
CA SER A 14 8.49 13.93 -5.58
C SER A 14 7.03 13.54 -5.44
N PHE A 15 6.71 12.24 -5.46
CA PHE A 15 5.35 11.77 -5.22
C PHE A 15 4.87 12.20 -3.84
N LEU A 16 5.67 11.97 -2.79
CA LEU A 16 5.28 12.32 -1.44
C LEU A 16 5.05 13.83 -1.29
N HIS A 17 5.96 14.65 -1.80
CA HIS A 17 5.90 16.10 -1.63
C HIS A 17 4.84 16.79 -2.49
N LEU A 18 4.63 16.32 -3.72
CA LEU A 18 3.86 17.07 -4.72
C LEU A 18 2.53 16.40 -5.11
N LYS A 19 2.42 15.09 -4.95
CA LYS A 19 1.30 14.30 -5.54
C LYS A 19 0.43 13.62 -4.48
N SER A 20 0.99 13.20 -3.35
CA SER A 20 0.34 12.36 -2.34
C SER A 20 -1.03 12.90 -1.92
N ILE A 21 -1.12 14.17 -1.53
CA ILE A 21 -2.37 14.81 -1.07
C ILE A 21 -3.43 14.82 -2.18
N ARG A 22 -3.04 15.11 -3.43
CA ARG A 22 -3.98 15.12 -4.55
C ARG A 22 -4.51 13.71 -4.83
N PHE A 23 -3.63 12.71 -4.79
CA PHE A 23 -4.02 11.32 -5.00
C PHE A 23 -4.90 10.78 -3.87
N GLU A 24 -4.63 11.19 -2.63
CA GLU A 24 -5.45 10.88 -1.45
C GLU A 24 -6.87 11.46 -1.59
N ARG A 25 -6.98 12.75 -1.94
CA ARG A 25 -8.27 13.43 -2.18
C ARG A 25 -9.06 12.83 -3.34
N ALA A 26 -8.37 12.35 -4.36
CA ALA A 26 -8.98 11.69 -5.50
C ALA A 26 -9.34 10.20 -5.23
N ASN A 27 -9.10 9.68 -4.03
CA ASN A 27 -9.20 8.26 -3.69
C ASN A 27 -8.39 7.35 -4.63
N ALA A 28 -7.35 7.88 -5.28
CA ALA A 28 -6.52 7.14 -6.21
C ALA A 28 -5.49 6.26 -5.48
N THR A 29 -4.97 6.75 -4.35
CA THR A 29 -4.04 6.02 -3.48
C THR A 29 -4.34 6.35 -2.02
N ARG A 30 -4.00 5.45 -1.10
CA ARG A 30 -3.85 5.73 0.32
C ARG A 30 -2.38 5.82 0.68
N THR A 31 -1.92 6.98 1.13
CA THR A 31 -0.53 7.21 1.52
C THR A 31 -0.40 7.11 3.04
N HIS A 32 0.47 6.22 3.51
CA HIS A 32 0.72 5.97 4.93
C HIS A 32 2.13 6.43 5.29
N LEU A 33 2.23 7.20 6.36
CA LEU A 33 3.50 7.64 6.94
C LEU A 33 3.83 6.76 8.15
N ILE A 34 5.07 6.31 8.24
CA ILE A 34 5.61 5.66 9.45
C ILE A 34 6.42 6.72 10.19
N LEU A 35 5.97 7.05 11.39
CA LEU A 35 6.54 8.12 12.21
C LEU A 35 7.32 7.53 13.39
N ASP A 36 8.34 8.24 13.85
CA ASP A 36 8.92 7.98 15.16
C ASP A 36 8.10 8.66 16.28
N GLU A 37 8.52 8.46 17.53
CA GLU A 37 7.86 9.04 18.71
C GLU A 37 7.87 10.59 18.71
N LYS A 38 8.78 11.21 17.97
CA LYS A 38 8.92 12.66 17.83
C LYS A 38 8.12 13.20 16.64
N GLY A 39 7.45 12.35 15.88
CA GLY A 39 6.67 12.70 14.69
C GLY A 39 7.50 12.87 13.41
N PHE A 40 8.77 12.46 13.39
CA PHE A 40 9.58 12.45 12.18
C PHE A 40 9.20 11.28 11.27
N ILE A 41 9.13 11.54 9.97
CA ILE A 41 8.82 10.52 8.97
C ILE A 41 10.04 9.59 8.82
N LEU A 42 9.93 8.35 9.29
CA LEU A 42 10.92 7.30 9.09
C LEU A 42 10.82 6.71 7.69
N ALA A 43 9.60 6.49 7.20
CA ALA A 43 9.33 5.96 5.88
C ALA A 43 7.91 6.30 5.46
N TYR A 44 7.59 6.05 4.20
CA TYR A 44 6.22 6.02 3.75
C TYR A 44 5.99 4.91 2.72
N PHE A 45 4.73 4.55 2.55
CA PHE A 45 4.27 3.73 1.44
C PHE A 45 2.90 4.20 0.97
N SER A 46 2.54 3.84 -0.25
CA SER A 46 1.21 4.10 -0.79
C SER A 46 0.56 2.82 -1.27
N LEU A 47 -0.70 2.61 -0.90
CA LEU A 47 -1.51 1.47 -1.33
C LEU A 47 -2.59 1.93 -2.31
N THR A 48 -2.91 1.08 -3.28
CA THR A 48 -4.06 1.26 -4.18
C THR A 48 -4.85 -0.03 -4.20
N PHE A 49 -6.16 0.05 -3.98
CA PHE A 49 -7.05 -1.08 -4.21
C PHE A 49 -7.52 -1.06 -5.66
N LYS A 50 -7.26 -2.13 -6.40
CA LYS A 50 -7.61 -2.22 -7.81
C LYS A 50 -8.20 -3.57 -8.17
N GLU A 51 -9.20 -3.53 -9.03
CA GLU A 51 -9.72 -4.71 -9.71
C GLU A 51 -8.96 -4.88 -11.03
N LEU A 52 -8.19 -5.96 -11.12
CA LEU A 52 -7.39 -6.28 -12.29
C LEU A 52 -8.09 -7.35 -13.12
N PRO A 53 -8.39 -7.10 -14.40
CA PRO A 53 -8.97 -8.12 -15.26
C PRO A 53 -7.99 -9.28 -15.46
N THR A 54 -8.46 -10.51 -15.32
CA THR A 54 -7.61 -11.71 -15.37
C THR A 54 -7.07 -12.01 -16.77
N TYR A 55 -7.72 -11.54 -17.83
CA TYR A 55 -7.23 -11.70 -19.20
C TYR A 55 -5.97 -10.87 -19.50
N ASN A 56 -5.75 -9.77 -18.76
CA ASN A 56 -4.54 -8.94 -18.88
C ASN A 56 -3.39 -9.43 -17.99
N LEU A 57 -3.66 -10.39 -17.10
CA LEU A 57 -2.69 -10.96 -16.21
C LEU A 57 -2.15 -12.22 -16.87
N ALA A 58 -0.88 -12.20 -17.31
CA ALA A 58 -0.15 -13.38 -17.79
C ALA A 58 0.15 -14.36 -16.62
N ILE A 59 -0.90 -14.77 -15.91
CA ILE A 59 -0.85 -15.57 -14.69
C ILE A 59 -1.43 -16.94 -15.01
N SER A 60 -0.70 -18.00 -14.69
CA SER A 60 -1.16 -19.37 -14.90
C SER A 60 -2.43 -19.67 -14.10
N LYS A 61 -3.30 -20.56 -14.61
CA LYS A 61 -4.54 -20.97 -13.93
C LYS A 61 -4.33 -21.44 -12.49
N THR A 62 -3.19 -22.05 -12.19
CA THR A 62 -2.80 -22.48 -10.83
C THR A 62 -2.52 -21.30 -9.90
N ARG A 63 -1.81 -20.28 -10.38
CA ARG A 63 -1.48 -19.07 -9.61
C ARG A 63 -2.71 -18.19 -9.43
N MET A 64 -3.61 -18.16 -10.43
CA MET A 64 -4.92 -17.52 -10.34
C MET A 64 -5.83 -18.19 -9.29
N LYS A 65 -5.83 -19.53 -9.18
CA LYS A 65 -6.55 -20.23 -8.10
C LYS A 65 -6.04 -19.84 -6.70
N LYS A 66 -4.72 -19.69 -6.53
CA LYS A 66 -4.12 -19.25 -5.27
C LYS A 66 -4.46 -17.79 -4.92
N LEU A 67 -4.53 -16.92 -5.92
CA LEU A 67 -4.81 -15.48 -5.74
C LEU A 67 -6.30 -15.18 -5.50
N ASN A 68 -7.21 -15.87 -6.20
CA ASN A 68 -8.65 -15.62 -6.03
C ASN A 68 -9.27 -16.34 -4.84
N GLY A 69 -8.68 -17.45 -4.36
CA GLY A 69 -9.16 -18.24 -3.23
C GLY A 69 -10.51 -18.97 -3.44
N ILE A 70 -11.36 -18.48 -4.36
CA ILE A 70 -12.78 -18.87 -4.47
C ILE A 70 -13.11 -19.49 -5.85
N SER A 71 -12.61 -18.92 -6.95
CA SER A 71 -12.97 -19.36 -8.31
C SER A 71 -11.78 -19.42 -9.27
N LYS A 72 -11.74 -20.47 -10.10
CA LYS A 72 -10.78 -20.63 -11.20
C LYS A 72 -11.12 -19.78 -12.43
N ASN A 73 -12.34 -19.23 -12.49
CA ASN A 73 -12.91 -18.52 -13.64
C ASN A 73 -13.27 -17.06 -13.30
N ALA A 74 -12.66 -16.46 -12.27
CA ALA A 74 -12.94 -15.06 -12.00
C ALA A 74 -12.37 -14.20 -13.15
N ASN A 75 -13.21 -13.33 -13.73
CA ASN A 75 -12.82 -12.43 -14.81
C ASN A 75 -11.99 -11.23 -14.30
N SER A 76 -11.91 -11.07 -12.99
CA SER A 76 -11.16 -10.03 -12.31
C SER A 76 -10.61 -10.51 -10.97
N LEU A 77 -9.49 -9.90 -10.56
CA LEU A 77 -8.81 -10.13 -9.30
C LEU A 77 -8.76 -8.80 -8.53
N LYS A 78 -9.33 -8.79 -7.33
CA LYS A 78 -9.25 -7.63 -6.43
C LYS A 78 -7.94 -7.70 -5.65
N VAL A 79 -7.07 -6.71 -5.82
CA VAL A 79 -5.75 -6.67 -5.19
C VAL A 79 -5.49 -5.34 -4.51
N TYR A 80 -4.64 -5.40 -3.48
CA TYR A 80 -3.91 -4.24 -3.01
C TYR A 80 -2.57 -4.18 -3.75
N LEU A 81 -2.33 -3.07 -4.44
CA LEU A 81 -1.06 -2.77 -5.07
C LEU A 81 -0.28 -1.82 -4.18
N ILE A 82 0.98 -2.16 -3.94
CA ILE A 82 1.93 -1.23 -3.34
C ILE A 82 2.43 -0.32 -4.46
N GLY A 83 2.00 0.94 -4.44
CA GLY A 83 2.35 1.92 -5.47
C GLY A 83 3.76 2.47 -5.27
N GLN A 84 4.09 2.86 -4.06
CA GLN A 84 5.37 3.46 -3.69
C GLN A 84 5.80 2.94 -2.31
N ILE A 85 7.12 2.80 -2.12
CA ILE A 85 7.76 2.54 -0.83
C ILE A 85 9.03 3.37 -0.80
N ALA A 86 9.25 4.13 0.28
CA ALA A 86 10.58 4.69 0.53
C ALA A 86 10.88 4.93 2.00
N LYS A 87 12.17 4.80 2.30
CA LYS A 87 12.80 5.19 3.56
C LYS A 87 13.22 6.65 3.49
N ASN A 88 13.14 7.35 4.62
CA ASN A 88 13.64 8.71 4.74
C ASN A 88 15.15 8.72 5.02
N PHE A 89 15.92 9.30 4.10
CA PHE A 89 17.36 9.48 4.20
C PHE A 89 17.78 10.86 4.74
N SER A 90 16.82 11.74 5.07
CA SER A 90 17.09 13.03 5.72
C SER A 90 17.38 12.92 7.23
N LEU A 91 17.20 11.73 7.81
CA LEU A 91 17.38 11.45 9.23
C LEU A 91 18.71 10.73 9.41
N ASP A 92 19.56 11.29 10.28
CA ASP A 92 20.79 10.64 10.68
C ASP A 92 20.45 9.31 11.36
N HIS A 93 20.99 8.21 10.83
CA HIS A 93 20.79 6.86 11.36
C HIS A 93 19.32 6.43 11.47
N ASN A 94 18.51 6.64 10.43
CA ASN A 94 17.15 6.11 10.38
C ASN A 94 17.14 4.57 10.56
N PRO A 95 16.57 4.02 11.65
CA PRO A 95 16.67 2.60 11.97
C PRO A 95 15.73 1.73 11.14
N ILE A 96 14.71 2.31 10.48
CA ILE A 96 13.69 1.51 9.81
C ILE A 96 14.27 0.69 8.66
N THR A 97 13.88 -0.58 8.60
CA THR A 97 14.26 -1.50 7.52
C THR A 97 13.10 -1.70 6.55
N LEU A 98 13.40 -2.23 5.36
CA LEU A 98 12.35 -2.63 4.42
C LEU A 98 11.39 -3.65 5.04
N LYS A 99 11.90 -4.54 5.89
CA LYS A 99 11.10 -5.55 6.59
C LYS A 99 10.04 -4.88 7.48
N ASP A 100 10.42 -3.85 8.23
CA ASP A 100 9.49 -3.13 9.11
C ASP A 100 8.38 -2.41 8.31
N ILE A 101 8.73 -1.87 7.14
CA ILE A 101 7.76 -1.24 6.23
C ILE A 101 6.79 -2.28 5.67
N LEU A 102 7.29 -3.45 5.26
CA LEU A 102 6.45 -4.55 4.76
C LEU A 102 5.51 -5.10 5.86
N ILE A 103 6.00 -5.27 7.10
CA ILE A 103 5.15 -5.65 8.23
C ILE A 103 4.04 -4.62 8.44
N SER A 104 4.35 -3.33 8.32
CA SER A 104 3.35 -2.26 8.43
C SER A 104 2.31 -2.33 7.30
N ILE A 105 2.72 -2.66 6.08
CA ILE A 105 1.82 -2.87 4.94
C ILE A 105 0.89 -4.06 5.21
N ASP A 106 1.45 -5.20 5.61
CA ASP A 106 0.69 -6.42 5.90
C ASP A 106 -0.36 -6.16 6.99
N PHE A 107 0.04 -5.50 8.08
CA PHE A 107 -0.87 -5.10 9.15
C PHE A 107 -2.04 -4.24 8.66
N ILE A 108 -1.78 -3.25 7.80
CA ILE A 108 -2.84 -2.39 7.24
C ILE A 108 -3.78 -3.19 6.34
N ILE A 109 -3.24 -4.07 5.49
CA ILE A 109 -4.05 -4.91 4.60
C ILE A 109 -4.92 -5.86 5.41
N GLU A 110 -4.38 -6.51 6.44
CA GLU A 110 -5.13 -7.39 7.34
C GLU A 110 -6.25 -6.63 8.06
N LYS A 111 -5.96 -5.44 8.59
CA LYS A 111 -6.97 -4.59 9.24
C LYS A 111 -8.08 -4.19 8.26
N ALA A 112 -7.76 -3.87 7.02
CA ALA A 112 -8.76 -3.56 6.00
C ALA A 112 -9.65 -4.78 5.70
N CYS A 113 -9.07 -5.98 5.56
CA CYS A 113 -9.81 -7.22 5.34
C CYS A 113 -10.79 -7.53 6.49
N ILE A 114 -10.37 -7.37 7.74
CA ILE A 114 -11.23 -7.60 8.92
C ILE A 114 -12.42 -6.64 8.93
N HIS A 115 -12.18 -5.33 8.71
CA HIS A 115 -13.27 -4.34 8.71
C HIS A 115 -14.28 -4.57 7.58
N ILE A 116 -13.85 -5.05 6.41
CA ILE A 116 -14.76 -5.42 5.31
C ILE A 116 -15.68 -6.56 5.76
N ILE A 117 -15.15 -7.59 6.43
CA ILE A 117 -15.95 -8.71 6.94
C ILE A 117 -16.98 -8.20 7.95
N SER A 118 -16.56 -7.39 8.93
CA SER A 118 -17.48 -6.83 9.94
C SER A 118 -18.59 -5.95 9.33
N ALA A 119 -18.25 -5.10 8.36
CA ALA A 119 -19.22 -4.23 7.68
C ALA A 119 -20.23 -5.04 6.85
N THR A 120 -19.82 -6.12 6.20
CA THR A 120 -20.74 -6.99 5.45
C THR A 120 -21.75 -7.70 6.35
N GLN A 121 -21.38 -8.03 7.60
CA GLN A 121 -22.29 -8.66 8.57
C GLN A 121 -23.32 -7.68 9.15
N LEU A 122 -23.02 -6.38 9.14
CA LEU A 122 -23.93 -5.32 9.61
C LEU A 122 -24.98 -4.92 8.56
N SER A 123 -24.71 -5.13 7.26
CA SER A 123 -25.65 -4.79 6.18
C SER A 123 -26.73 -5.85 5.94
N THR A 124 -26.63 -7.01 6.60
CA THR A 124 -27.56 -8.15 6.46
C THR A 124 -28.53 -8.30 7.64
N LYS A 125 -28.61 -7.29 8.53
CA LYS A 125 -29.64 -7.16 9.56
C LYS A 125 -30.48 -5.92 9.28
#